data_AF-A0A933R1N7-F1
#
_entry.id   AF-A0A933R1N7-F1
#
_cell.length_a   1.000
_cell.length_b   1.000
_cell.length_c   1.000
_cell.angle_alpha   90.00
_cell.angle_beta   90.00
_cell.angle_gamma   90.00
#
_symmetry.space_group_name_H-M   'P 1'
#
loop_
_entity.id
_entity.type
_entity.pdbx_description
1 polymer ?
#
loop_
_entity_poly.entity_id
_entity_poly.type
_entity_poly.pdbx_seq_one_letter_code
_entity_poly.pdbx_strand_id
1 'polypeptide(L)'
;MYKAMIRFGALCLLLGSFAVQATPRSGGGDTAARQAQAMIQKMAAEKTELQKQNGELTTKVADLEQHIKELESETKQRSGELDQAQRSNEGLRARVERDSERYKELSARHGQTTDTLRDAKADIQLLHGAVQERDHWITDCRSKNEAMYKTNSELLAAYRDKGAWAALKQREPLTGIASVQVENAVQEYQFRLEDLRTVKFEPSAPE
;
A
#
# COMPACT_ATOMS: atom_id res chain seq x y z
N MET A 1 -65.61 -27.44 24.50
CA MET A 1 -66.71 -28.28 24.01
C MET A 1 -66.16 -29.66 23.70
N TYR A 2 -66.43 -30.68 24.53
CA TYR A 2 -66.75 -32.05 24.11
C TYR A 2 -67.31 -32.76 25.35
N LYS A 3 -68.61 -33.06 25.27
CA LYS A 3 -69.39 -33.79 26.27
C LYS A 3 -69.05 -35.28 26.16
N ALA A 4 -68.93 -35.96 27.30
CA ALA A 4 -69.23 -37.39 27.38
C ALA A 4 -70.03 -37.64 28.65
N MET A 5 -71.32 -37.89 28.42
CA MET A 5 -72.33 -38.36 29.35
C MET A 5 -72.30 -39.90 29.27
N ILE A 6 -72.52 -40.63 30.37
CA ILE A 6 -73.43 -41.78 30.46
C ILE A 6 -73.44 -42.30 31.92
N ARG A 7 -74.67 -42.51 32.39
CA ARG A 7 -75.11 -42.97 33.72
C ARG A 7 -75.31 -44.48 33.71
N PHE A 8 -75.18 -45.14 34.86
CA PHE A 8 -75.93 -46.34 35.33
C PHE A 8 -75.41 -46.63 36.75
N GLY A 9 -76.14 -47.03 37.78
CA GLY A 9 -77.53 -47.42 38.00
C GLY A 9 -77.66 -47.70 39.50
N ALA A 10 -78.89 -47.62 40.01
CA ALA A 10 -79.26 -47.71 41.43
C ALA A 10 -79.11 -49.11 42.04
N LEU A 11 -78.96 -49.20 43.37
CA LEU A 11 -79.85 -50.02 44.22
C LEU A 11 -79.67 -49.70 45.72
N CYS A 12 -80.77 -49.23 46.34
CA CYS A 12 -80.99 -49.22 47.78
C CYS A 12 -81.27 -50.64 48.29
N LEU A 13 -80.96 -50.95 49.56
CA LEU A 13 -81.95 -51.39 50.57
C LEU A 13 -81.27 -51.84 51.89
N LEU A 14 -81.73 -51.21 52.97
CA LEU A 14 -82.09 -51.75 54.29
C LEU A 14 -81.02 -52.26 55.28
N LEU A 15 -80.77 -51.38 56.26
CA LEU A 15 -81.12 -51.55 57.68
C LEU A 15 -81.21 -52.99 58.26
N GLY A 16 -80.29 -53.26 59.19
CA GLY A 16 -80.38 -54.34 60.16
C GLY A 16 -79.42 -54.09 61.32
N SER A 17 -79.79 -53.18 62.23
CA SER A 17 -79.17 -53.07 63.56
C SER A 17 -79.62 -54.26 64.41
N PHE A 18 -78.71 -55.07 64.96
CA PHE A 18 -78.83 -55.63 66.31
C PHE A 18 -77.48 -56.18 66.82
N ALA A 19 -77.18 -55.77 68.05
CA ALA A 19 -76.34 -56.42 69.07
C ALA A 19 -74.84 -56.63 68.78
N VAL A 20 -74.07 -55.68 69.29
CA VAL A 20 -72.72 -55.90 69.83
C VAL A 20 -72.75 -57.08 70.80
N GLN A 21 -72.10 -58.18 70.44
CA GLN A 21 -71.54 -59.12 71.41
C GLN A 21 -70.02 -59.09 71.27
N ALA A 22 -69.39 -58.33 72.17
CA ALA A 22 -67.97 -58.40 72.42
C ALA A 22 -67.65 -59.80 72.99
N THR A 23 -67.05 -60.64 72.15
CA THR A 23 -66.36 -61.86 72.57
C THR A 23 -64.86 -61.55 72.67
N PRO A 24 -64.18 -61.86 73.79
CA PRO A 24 -62.74 -61.66 73.87
C PRO A 24 -62.06 -62.81 73.12
N ARG A 25 -61.53 -62.51 71.94
CA ARG A 25 -60.80 -63.49 71.11
C ARG A 25 -59.31 -63.16 71.09
N SER A 26 -58.58 -63.72 72.05
CA SER A 26 -57.30 -64.43 71.86
C SER A 26 -56.29 -63.89 70.82
N GLY A 27 -55.42 -62.95 71.22
CA GLY A 27 -53.96 -63.06 71.26
C GLY A 27 -53.08 -63.34 70.01
N GLY A 28 -53.63 -63.62 68.82
CA GLY A 28 -52.83 -63.96 67.62
C GLY A 28 -52.79 -62.89 66.52
N GLY A 29 -53.75 -61.97 66.51
CA GLY A 29 -53.84 -60.90 65.50
C GLY A 29 -52.92 -59.70 65.77
N ASP A 30 -52.56 -59.46 67.03
CA ASP A 30 -51.80 -58.26 67.44
C ASP A 30 -50.34 -58.27 67.00
N THR A 31 -49.70 -59.44 66.91
CA THR A 31 -48.29 -59.55 66.46
C THR A 31 -48.16 -59.38 64.95
N ALA A 32 -49.06 -60.01 64.17
CA ALA A 32 -49.13 -59.83 62.72
C ALA A 32 -49.54 -58.40 62.33
N ALA A 33 -50.48 -57.79 63.07
CA ALA A 33 -50.87 -56.39 62.88
C ALA A 33 -49.70 -55.43 63.14
N ARG A 34 -48.92 -55.63 64.21
CA ARG A 34 -47.72 -54.82 64.51
C ARG A 34 -46.64 -54.95 63.43
N GLN A 35 -46.41 -56.14 62.90
CA GLN A 35 -45.41 -56.38 61.86
C GLN A 35 -45.83 -55.73 60.53
N ALA A 36 -47.11 -55.80 60.17
CA ALA A 36 -47.66 -55.07 59.04
C ALA A 36 -47.58 -53.55 59.23
N GLN A 37 -47.82 -53.05 60.44
CA GLN A 37 -47.76 -51.62 60.77
C GLN A 37 -46.31 -51.08 60.70
N ALA A 38 -45.32 -51.86 61.15
CA ALA A 38 -43.90 -51.53 60.98
C ALA A 38 -43.48 -51.51 59.50
N MET A 39 -43.99 -52.43 58.69
CA MET A 39 -43.73 -52.46 57.24
C MET A 39 -44.35 -51.25 56.53
N ILE A 40 -45.57 -50.85 56.91
CA ILE A 40 -46.22 -49.63 56.39
C ILE A 40 -45.41 -48.39 56.74
N GLN A 41 -44.88 -48.28 57.97
CA GLN A 41 -44.01 -47.17 58.38
C GLN A 41 -42.71 -47.13 57.57
N LYS A 42 -42.07 -48.29 57.34
CA LYS A 42 -40.87 -48.39 56.51
C LYS A 42 -41.13 -47.98 55.05
N MET A 43 -42.22 -48.47 54.45
CA MET A 43 -42.61 -48.07 53.09
C MET A 43 -42.99 -46.58 53.02
N ALA A 44 -43.61 -46.03 54.07
CA ALA A 44 -43.90 -44.61 54.14
C ALA A 44 -42.61 -43.77 54.18
N ALA A 45 -41.62 -44.20 54.97
CA ALA A 45 -40.30 -43.56 55.04
C ALA A 45 -39.54 -43.63 53.70
N GLU A 46 -39.52 -44.80 53.05
CA GLU A 46 -38.93 -44.99 51.73
C GLU A 46 -39.64 -44.15 50.67
N LYS A 47 -40.97 -44.07 50.71
CA LYS A 47 -41.75 -43.19 49.81
C LYS A 47 -41.38 -41.73 50.00
N THR A 48 -41.23 -41.26 51.24
CA THR A 48 -40.83 -39.87 51.51
C THR A 48 -39.40 -39.57 51.04
N GLU A 49 -38.48 -40.52 51.21
CA GLU A 49 -37.10 -40.38 50.75
C GLU A 49 -37.01 -40.37 49.22
N LEU A 50 -37.71 -41.29 48.54
CA LEU A 50 -37.81 -41.30 47.09
C LEU A 50 -38.48 -40.04 46.54
N GLN A 51 -39.53 -39.53 47.20
CA GLN A 51 -40.14 -38.26 46.82
C GLN A 51 -39.17 -37.08 46.95
N LYS A 52 -38.35 -37.06 48.00
CA LYS A 52 -37.29 -36.06 48.18
C LYS A 52 -36.23 -36.15 47.08
N GLN A 53 -35.69 -37.34 46.83
CA GLN A 53 -34.69 -37.57 45.79
C GLN A 53 -35.21 -37.22 44.39
N ASN A 54 -36.46 -37.54 44.09
CA ASN A 54 -37.09 -37.20 42.82
C ASN A 54 -37.24 -35.68 42.68
N GLY A 55 -37.58 -34.98 43.77
CA GLY A 55 -37.56 -33.51 43.82
C GLY A 55 -36.17 -32.93 43.53
N GLU A 56 -35.13 -33.44 44.20
CA GLU A 56 -33.74 -33.00 43.99
C GLU A 56 -33.27 -33.27 42.54
N LEU A 57 -33.56 -34.45 41.99
CA LEU A 57 -33.22 -34.78 40.61
C LEU A 57 -33.96 -33.86 39.62
N THR A 58 -35.23 -33.58 39.87
CA THR A 58 -36.01 -32.65 39.03
C THR A 58 -35.39 -31.24 39.04
N THR A 59 -34.94 -30.77 40.21
CA THR A 59 -34.24 -29.47 40.29
C THR A 59 -32.91 -29.48 39.54
N LYS A 60 -32.12 -30.55 39.64
CA LYS A 60 -30.85 -30.67 38.92
C LYS A 60 -31.03 -30.75 37.40
N VAL A 61 -32.06 -31.46 36.93
CA VAL A 61 -32.38 -31.51 35.50
C VAL A 61 -32.76 -30.12 34.99
N ALA A 62 -33.59 -29.38 35.73
CA ALA A 62 -33.95 -28.01 35.34
C ALA A 62 -32.74 -27.06 35.29
N ASP A 63 -31.83 -27.16 36.27
CA ASP A 63 -30.61 -26.35 36.33
C ASP A 63 -29.64 -26.69 35.18
N LEU A 64 -29.41 -27.99 34.92
CA LEU A 64 -28.60 -28.44 33.79
C LEU A 64 -29.19 -28.04 32.45
N GLU A 65 -30.51 -28.12 32.28
CA GLU A 65 -31.19 -27.64 31.07
C GLU A 65 -31.01 -26.13 30.86
N GLN A 66 -30.99 -25.34 31.95
CA GLN A 66 -30.71 -23.92 31.87
C GLN A 66 -29.26 -23.66 31.47
N HIS A 67 -28.29 -24.34 32.09
CA HIS A 67 -26.88 -24.20 31.74
C HIS A 67 -26.57 -24.63 30.30
N ILE A 68 -27.22 -25.69 29.80
CA ILE A 68 -27.08 -26.09 28.39
C ILE A 68 -27.53 -24.96 27.47
N LYS A 69 -28.68 -24.34 27.74
CA LYS A 69 -29.19 -23.22 26.93
C LYS A 69 -28.26 -22.00 26.96
N GLU A 70 -27.69 -21.68 28.13
CA GLU A 70 -26.71 -20.60 28.27
C GLU A 70 -25.44 -20.90 27.46
N LEU A 71 -24.88 -22.10 27.59
CA LEU A 71 -23.69 -22.52 26.86
C LEU A 71 -23.92 -22.58 25.34
N GLU A 72 -25.09 -23.03 24.89
CA GLU A 72 -25.47 -23.01 23.48
C GLU A 72 -25.52 -21.57 22.94
N SER A 73 -26.10 -20.65 23.71
CA SER A 73 -26.15 -19.22 23.35
C SER A 73 -24.75 -18.61 23.27
N GLU A 74 -23.90 -18.85 24.28
CA GLU A 74 -22.52 -18.36 24.29
C GLU A 74 -21.70 -18.94 23.13
N THR A 75 -21.85 -20.23 22.85
CA THR A 75 -21.14 -20.90 21.74
C THR A 75 -21.54 -20.27 20.41
N LYS A 76 -22.83 -20.01 20.21
CA LYS A 76 -23.32 -19.35 19.00
C LYS A 76 -22.77 -17.93 18.87
N GLN A 77 -22.77 -17.15 19.94
CA GLN A 77 -22.20 -15.80 19.95
C GLN A 77 -20.71 -15.83 19.61
N ARG A 78 -19.92 -16.66 20.30
CA ARG A 78 -18.48 -16.79 20.06
C ARG A 78 -18.16 -17.24 18.64
N SER A 79 -18.98 -18.13 18.06
CA SER A 79 -18.80 -18.54 16.65
C SER A 79 -18.98 -17.35 15.70
N GLY A 80 -19.97 -16.48 15.93
CA GLY A 80 -20.19 -15.29 15.12
C GLY A 80 -19.08 -14.26 15.26
N GLU A 81 -18.56 -14.07 16.47
CA GLU A 81 -17.40 -13.20 16.72
C GLU A 81 -16.13 -13.72 16.03
N LEU A 82 -15.91 -15.04 16.06
CA LEU A 82 -14.78 -15.69 15.38
C LEU A 82 -14.87 -15.51 13.86
N ASP A 83 -16.03 -15.74 13.27
CA ASP A 83 -16.27 -15.54 11.83
C ASP A 83 -16.02 -14.09 11.42
N GLN A 84 -16.48 -13.13 12.23
CA GLN A 84 -16.26 -11.70 11.97
C GLN A 84 -14.77 -11.35 12.08
N ALA A 85 -14.08 -11.86 13.09
CA ALA A 85 -12.65 -11.65 13.27
C ALA A 85 -11.84 -12.25 12.12
N GLN A 86 -12.18 -13.45 11.63
CA GLN A 86 -11.54 -14.07 10.48
C GLN A 86 -11.72 -13.23 9.22
N ARG A 87 -12.95 -12.80 8.90
CA ARG A 87 -13.21 -11.92 7.74
C ARG A 87 -12.46 -10.60 7.82
N SER A 88 -12.39 -10.01 9.01
CA SER A 88 -11.61 -8.79 9.24
C SER A 88 -10.11 -9.03 9.01
N ASN A 89 -9.57 -10.15 9.51
CA ASN A 89 -8.17 -10.51 9.32
C ASN A 89 -7.83 -10.74 7.85
N GLU A 90 -8.67 -11.46 7.11
CA GLU A 90 -8.54 -11.66 5.66
C GLU A 90 -8.57 -10.33 4.90
N GLY A 91 -9.50 -9.44 5.24
CA GLY A 91 -9.59 -8.10 4.66
C GLY A 91 -8.34 -7.26 4.93
N LEU A 92 -7.79 -7.33 6.14
CA LEU A 92 -6.55 -6.65 6.52
C LEU A 92 -5.34 -7.23 5.77
N ARG A 93 -5.22 -8.55 5.67
CA ARG A 93 -4.15 -9.20 4.89
C ARG A 93 -4.18 -8.77 3.43
N ALA A 94 -5.36 -8.78 2.81
CA ALA A 94 -5.52 -8.32 1.43
C ALA A 94 -5.19 -6.84 1.25
N ARG A 95 -5.46 -5.98 2.25
CA ARG A 95 -5.03 -4.58 2.24
C ARG A 95 -3.51 -4.44 2.32
N VAL A 96 -2.88 -5.15 3.24
CA VAL A 96 -1.42 -5.13 3.42
C VAL A 96 -0.70 -5.57 2.14
N GLU A 97 -1.20 -6.62 1.47
CA GLU A 97 -0.62 -7.08 0.21
C GLU A 97 -0.73 -6.02 -0.90
N ARG A 98 -1.92 -5.46 -1.10
CA ARG A 98 -2.14 -4.38 -2.08
C ARG A 98 -1.27 -3.15 -1.80
N ASP A 99 -1.15 -2.75 -0.54
CA ASP A 99 -0.34 -1.61 -0.18
C ASP A 99 1.15 -1.91 -0.40
N SER A 100 1.62 -3.12 -0.08
CA SER A 100 2.98 -3.59 -0.37
C SER A 100 3.31 -3.54 -1.87
N GLU A 101 2.39 -4.01 -2.73
CA GLU A 101 2.53 -3.93 -4.18
C GLU A 101 2.60 -2.47 -4.67
N ARG A 102 1.71 -1.61 -4.17
CA ARG A 102 1.71 -0.17 -4.50
C ARG A 102 3.00 0.52 -4.06
N TYR A 103 3.55 0.16 -2.90
CA TYR A 103 4.83 0.70 -2.44
C TYR A 103 5.99 0.29 -3.34
N LYS A 104 6.03 -0.98 -3.78
CA LYS A 104 7.04 -1.46 -4.74
C LYS A 104 6.95 -0.72 -6.07
N GLU A 105 5.74 -0.57 -6.60
CA GLU A 105 5.51 0.17 -7.85
C GLU A 105 5.93 1.64 -7.72
N LEU A 106 5.54 2.30 -6.64
CA LEU A 106 5.90 3.70 -6.39
C LEU A 106 7.42 3.87 -6.27
N SER A 107 8.09 2.96 -5.56
CA SER A 107 9.55 2.96 -5.44
C SER A 107 10.24 2.78 -6.80
N ALA A 108 9.73 1.87 -7.65
CA ALA A 108 10.27 1.66 -8.99
C ALA A 108 10.09 2.90 -9.87
N ARG A 109 8.91 3.53 -9.87
CA ARG A 109 8.63 4.77 -10.61
C ARG A 109 9.51 5.93 -10.13
N HIS A 110 9.74 6.02 -8.82
CA HIS A 110 10.62 7.04 -8.25
C HIS A 110 12.08 6.85 -8.69
N GLY A 111 12.56 5.61 -8.74
CA GLY A 111 13.87 5.28 -9.30
C GLY A 111 13.99 5.73 -10.76
N GLN A 112 13.05 5.31 -11.62
CA GLN A 112 13.03 5.69 -13.03
C GLN A 112 12.99 7.22 -13.24
N THR A 113 12.21 7.93 -12.43
CA THR A 113 12.12 9.39 -12.50
C THR A 113 13.44 10.05 -12.12
N THR A 114 14.10 9.54 -11.07
CA THR A 114 15.41 10.02 -10.63
C THR A 114 16.48 9.78 -11.69
N ASP A 115 16.49 8.60 -12.32
CA ASP A 115 17.41 8.30 -13.42
C ASP A 115 17.18 9.23 -14.61
N THR A 116 15.92 9.39 -15.04
CA THR A 116 15.56 10.31 -16.14
C THR A 116 15.99 11.74 -15.83
N LEU A 117 15.81 12.21 -14.59
CA LEU A 117 16.23 13.55 -14.19
C LEU A 117 17.75 13.71 -14.19
N ARG A 118 18.50 12.67 -13.80
CA ARG A 118 19.97 12.68 -13.86
C ARG A 118 20.42 12.78 -15.32
N ASP A 119 19.86 11.96 -16.20
CA ASP A 119 20.25 11.91 -17.61
C ASP A 119 19.92 13.25 -18.30
N ALA A 120 18.72 13.79 -18.06
CA ALA A 120 18.34 15.12 -18.58
C ALA A 120 19.27 16.24 -18.07
N LYS A 121 19.76 16.16 -16.83
CA LYS A 121 20.73 17.14 -16.31
C LYS A 121 22.09 17.02 -16.98
N ALA A 122 22.55 15.81 -17.26
CA ALA A 122 23.79 15.58 -18.00
C ALA A 122 23.67 16.13 -19.44
N ASP A 123 22.54 15.87 -20.10
CA ASP A 123 22.26 16.41 -21.44
C ASP A 123 22.25 17.93 -21.47
N ILE A 124 21.63 18.58 -20.47
CA ILE A 124 21.63 20.03 -20.35
C ILE A 124 23.05 20.58 -20.22
N GLN A 125 23.91 19.94 -19.42
CA GLN A 125 25.30 20.37 -19.25
C GLN A 125 26.10 20.21 -20.55
N LEU A 126 25.92 19.08 -21.24
CA LEU A 126 26.56 18.84 -22.53
C LEU A 126 26.13 19.86 -23.59
N LEU A 127 24.81 20.10 -23.71
CA LEU A 127 24.26 21.07 -24.65
C LEU A 127 24.71 22.49 -24.33
N HIS A 128 24.80 22.85 -23.04
CA HIS A 128 25.31 24.15 -22.63
C HIS A 128 26.78 24.33 -23.04
N GLY A 129 27.62 23.31 -22.84
CA GLY A 129 29.01 23.31 -23.31
C GLY A 129 29.12 23.48 -24.84
N ALA A 130 28.33 22.70 -25.60
CA ALA A 130 28.32 22.77 -27.05
C ALA A 130 27.85 24.15 -27.58
N VAL A 131 26.87 24.78 -26.91
CA VAL A 131 26.43 26.15 -27.24
C VAL A 131 27.54 27.15 -26.96
N GLN A 132 28.21 27.07 -25.81
CA GLN A 132 29.33 27.96 -25.47
C GLN A 132 30.49 27.84 -26.45
N GLU A 133 30.88 26.62 -26.82
CA GLU A 133 31.95 26.38 -27.80
C GLU A 133 31.58 26.97 -29.17
N ARG A 134 30.35 26.75 -29.62
CA ARG A 134 29.86 27.31 -30.89
C ARG A 134 29.82 28.84 -30.87
N ASP A 135 29.37 29.45 -29.77
CA ASP A 135 29.30 30.90 -29.65
C ASP A 135 30.70 31.54 -29.62
N HIS A 136 31.69 30.87 -29.01
CA HIS A 136 33.10 31.25 -29.10
C HIS A 136 33.57 31.20 -30.56
N TRP A 137 33.32 30.08 -31.25
CA TRP A 137 33.74 29.92 -32.65
C TRP A 137 33.10 30.95 -33.60
N ILE A 138 31.83 31.28 -33.39
CA ILE A 138 31.14 32.34 -34.14
C ILE A 138 31.78 33.71 -33.88
N THR A 139 32.12 34.00 -32.63
CA THR A 139 32.77 35.26 -32.23
C THR A 139 34.14 35.39 -32.86
N ASP A 140 34.97 34.35 -32.80
CA ASP A 140 36.28 34.30 -33.43
C ASP A 140 36.19 34.47 -34.94
N CYS A 141 35.27 33.75 -35.58
CA CYS A 141 35.06 33.85 -37.03
C CYS A 141 34.64 35.28 -37.42
N ARG A 142 33.76 35.92 -36.64
CA ARG A 142 33.36 37.31 -36.88
C ARG A 142 34.55 38.26 -36.76
N SER A 143 35.34 38.13 -35.69
CA SER A 143 36.52 38.98 -35.46
C SER A 143 37.55 38.83 -36.58
N LYS A 144 37.83 37.59 -37.00
CA LYS A 144 38.74 37.31 -38.12
C LYS A 144 38.24 37.88 -39.45
N ASN A 145 36.95 37.73 -39.74
CA ASN A 145 36.36 38.29 -40.96
C ASN A 145 36.43 39.84 -40.97
N GLU A 146 36.16 40.49 -39.85
CA GLU A 146 36.27 41.94 -39.73
C GLU A 146 37.71 42.42 -39.91
N ALA A 147 38.67 41.75 -39.27
CA ALA A 147 40.09 42.05 -39.43
C ALA A 147 40.57 41.77 -40.86
N MET A 148 40.05 40.76 -41.55
CA MET A 148 40.36 40.49 -42.96
C MET A 148 39.85 41.61 -43.86
N TYR A 149 38.60 42.05 -43.65
CA TYR A 149 38.04 43.18 -44.37
C TYR A 149 38.88 44.45 -44.18
N LYS A 150 39.26 44.75 -42.93
CA LYS A 150 40.12 45.89 -42.60
C LYS A 150 41.48 45.77 -43.29
N THR A 151 42.15 44.64 -43.16
CA THR A 151 43.47 44.37 -43.77
C THR A 151 43.42 44.51 -45.30
N ASN A 152 42.39 43.97 -45.94
CA ASN A 152 42.17 44.14 -47.38
C ASN A 152 41.93 45.60 -47.77
N SER A 153 41.18 46.36 -46.96
CA SER A 153 40.94 47.79 -47.21
C SER A 153 42.22 48.62 -47.09
N GLU A 154 43.08 48.32 -46.12
CA GLU A 154 44.39 48.95 -45.94
C GLU A 154 45.33 48.61 -47.10
N LEU A 155 45.37 47.34 -47.54
CA LEU A 155 46.15 46.91 -48.70
C LEU A 155 45.72 47.63 -49.99
N LEU A 156 44.40 47.77 -50.22
CA LEU A 156 43.87 48.51 -51.37
C LEU A 156 44.23 50.01 -51.31
N ALA A 157 44.21 50.61 -50.11
CA ALA A 157 44.65 51.99 -49.92
C ALA A 157 46.16 52.14 -50.19
N ALA A 158 46.99 51.27 -49.62
CA ALA A 158 48.43 51.25 -49.85
C ALA A 158 48.80 51.04 -51.33
N TYR A 159 48.03 50.23 -52.06
CA TYR A 159 48.21 50.05 -53.51
C TYR A 159 47.82 51.31 -54.30
N ARG A 160 46.75 52.01 -53.93
CA ARG A 160 46.39 53.32 -54.53
C ARG A 160 47.49 54.34 -54.28
N ASP A 161 47.98 54.40 -53.04
CA ASP A 161 49.08 55.27 -52.67
C ASP A 161 50.36 54.89 -53.41
N LYS A 162 50.61 53.61 -53.68
CA LYS A 162 51.72 53.17 -54.55
C LYS A 162 51.62 53.78 -55.96
N GLY A 163 50.42 53.99 -56.49
CA GLY A 163 50.21 54.76 -57.73
C GLY A 163 50.70 56.20 -57.60
N ALA A 164 50.46 56.85 -56.45
CA ALA A 164 51.01 58.16 -56.12
C ALA A 164 52.53 58.12 -55.87
N TRP A 165 53.06 57.09 -55.21
CA TRP A 165 54.49 56.85 -55.03
C TRP A 165 55.19 56.57 -56.35
N ALA A 166 54.55 55.89 -57.30
CA ALA A 166 55.09 55.67 -58.65
C ALA A 166 55.17 56.99 -59.45
N ALA A 167 54.18 57.87 -59.28
CA ALA A 167 54.24 59.24 -59.78
C ALA A 167 55.36 60.06 -59.11
N LEU A 168 55.65 59.81 -57.83
CA LEU A 168 56.78 60.41 -57.11
C LEU A 168 58.14 59.78 -57.50
N LYS A 169 58.18 58.49 -57.85
CA LYS A 169 59.38 57.74 -58.24
C LYS A 169 59.96 58.18 -59.58
N GLN A 170 59.17 58.81 -60.45
CA GLN A 170 59.69 59.57 -61.60
C GLN A 170 60.64 60.71 -61.20
N ARG A 171 60.65 61.13 -59.92
CA ARG A 171 61.58 62.13 -59.37
C ARG A 171 62.76 61.56 -58.58
N GLU A 172 62.80 60.25 -58.28
CA GLU A 172 63.92 59.66 -57.53
C GLU A 172 64.82 58.77 -58.41
N PRO A 173 66.09 59.15 -58.63
CA PRO A 173 67.04 58.29 -59.30
C PRO A 173 67.74 57.33 -58.31
N LEU A 174 67.65 56.02 -58.60
CA LEU A 174 68.66 54.97 -58.33
C LEU A 174 68.87 54.35 -56.92
N THR A 175 68.21 54.75 -55.83
CA THR A 175 68.57 54.24 -54.47
C THR A 175 67.94 52.91 -54.04
N GLY A 176 66.93 52.37 -54.74
CA GLY A 176 66.33 51.06 -54.45
C GLY A 176 65.49 50.95 -53.15
N ILE A 177 65.51 51.95 -52.29
CA ILE A 177 64.82 52.00 -50.97
C ILE A 177 63.31 51.72 -51.11
N ALA A 178 62.68 52.27 -52.16
CA ALA A 178 61.27 52.05 -52.44
C ALA A 178 60.91 50.58 -52.79
N SER A 179 61.87 49.75 -53.23
CA SER A 179 61.62 48.32 -53.47
C SER A 179 61.47 47.56 -52.15
N VAL A 180 62.43 47.76 -51.24
CA VAL A 180 62.45 47.10 -49.92
C VAL A 180 61.22 47.47 -49.09
N GLN A 181 60.78 48.74 -49.15
CA GLN A 181 59.54 49.16 -48.46
C GLN A 181 58.29 48.44 -49.00
N VAL A 182 58.23 48.21 -50.32
CA VAL A 182 57.12 47.45 -50.93
C VAL A 182 57.20 45.97 -50.55
N GLU A 183 58.37 45.37 -50.56
CA GLU A 183 58.58 43.97 -50.15
C GLU A 183 58.19 43.75 -48.68
N ASN A 184 58.61 44.63 -47.77
CA ASN A 184 58.24 44.57 -46.35
C ASN A 184 56.73 44.74 -46.16
N ALA A 185 56.10 45.66 -46.89
CA ALA A 185 54.65 45.84 -46.83
C ALA A 185 53.90 44.59 -47.32
N VAL A 186 54.36 43.96 -48.42
CA VAL A 186 53.76 42.71 -48.93
C VAL A 186 53.88 41.59 -47.90
N GLN A 187 55.05 41.40 -47.30
CA GLN A 187 55.26 40.38 -46.27
C GLN A 187 54.39 40.61 -45.03
N GLU A 188 54.31 41.85 -44.55
CA GLU A 188 53.46 42.22 -43.41
C GLU A 188 51.98 41.89 -43.67
N TYR A 189 51.46 42.22 -44.85
CA TYR A 189 50.08 41.88 -45.22
C TYR A 189 49.86 40.38 -45.41
N GLN A 190 50.86 39.64 -45.93
CA GLN A 190 50.79 38.19 -46.04
C GLN A 190 50.65 37.53 -44.66
N PHE A 191 51.48 37.91 -43.69
CA PHE A 191 51.39 37.39 -42.32
C PHE A 191 50.05 37.70 -41.67
N ARG A 192 49.56 38.94 -41.78
CA ARG A 192 48.24 39.32 -41.24
C ARG A 192 47.11 38.49 -41.85
N LEU A 193 47.12 38.26 -43.17
CA LEU A 193 46.08 37.47 -43.83
C LEU A 193 46.15 35.98 -43.47
N GLU A 194 47.35 35.45 -43.25
CA GLU A 194 47.56 34.07 -42.82
C GLU A 194 47.03 33.82 -41.41
N ASP A 195 47.28 34.72 -40.45
CA ASP A 195 46.75 34.64 -39.08
C ASP A 195 45.22 34.70 -39.01
N LEU A 196 44.60 35.39 -39.97
CA LEU A 196 43.16 35.55 -40.08
C LEU A 196 42.46 34.38 -40.76
N ARG A 197 43.22 33.40 -41.27
CA ARG A 197 42.65 32.19 -41.82
C ARG A 197 41.87 31.44 -40.73
N THR A 198 40.64 31.07 -41.05
CA THR A 198 39.82 30.21 -40.18
C THR A 198 40.08 28.75 -40.53
N VAL A 199 40.25 27.92 -39.50
CA VAL A 199 40.23 26.45 -39.63
C VAL A 199 38.78 25.97 -39.55
N LYS A 200 38.48 24.86 -40.24
CA LYS A 200 37.14 24.26 -40.26
C LYS A 200 36.74 23.84 -38.84
N PHE A 201 35.51 24.13 -38.43
CA PHE A 201 34.95 23.64 -37.17
C PHE A 201 34.88 22.11 -37.21
N GLU A 202 35.56 21.47 -36.28
CA GLU A 202 35.44 20.05 -35.97
C GLU A 202 34.82 20.00 -34.56
N PRO A 203 33.61 19.46 -34.38
CA PRO A 203 33.00 19.39 -33.05
C PRO A 203 33.88 18.55 -32.13
N SER A 204 34.13 19.03 -30.92
CA SER A 204 34.77 18.22 -29.88
C SER A 204 33.90 16.98 -29.62
N ALA A 205 34.50 15.79 -29.77
CA ALA A 205 33.79 14.54 -29.55
C ALA A 205 33.42 14.44 -28.06
N PRO A 206 32.21 13.96 -27.72
CA PRO A 206 31.87 13.70 -26.32
C PRO A 206 32.79 12.58 -25.79
N GLU A 207 33.54 12.87 -24.72
CA GLU A 207 34.21 11.85 -23.88
C GLU A 207 33.19 11.03 -23.09
#